data_AF-Q2V8N8-F1
#
_entry.id   AF-Q2V8N8-F1
#
_cell.length_a   1.000
_cell.length_b   1.000
_cell.length_c   1.000
_cell.angle_alpha   90.00
_cell.angle_beta   90.00
_cell.angle_gamma   90.00
#
_symmetry.space_group_name_H-M   'P 1'
#
loop_
_entity.id
_entity.type
_entity.pdbx_description
1 polymer ?
#
loop_
_entity_poly.entity_id
_entity_poly.type
_entity_poly.pdbx_seq_one_letter_code
_entity_poly.pdbx_strand_id
1 'polypeptide(L)'
;EVKFGGGKVIRDGMGQSQTTRAAGAVDTVITNALIIDHSGIYKADVGLHDGRIHKIGKAGNPDTQPGVDIIVGPGTEVIAGEGRILTAGGFDSHIHFICPQQIEDALHSGLTTMLGGGTGPAHGTLATTCTPGSWHIGRMLQAADAFPMNLAFAGKGNASQPEALVEMIKGGACALKLHEDWGTTPAAIDCCLSVADDMDVQVMIHTDTLNESGFVETTVAAMKGRTIHAFHTEGAGGGHAPDIIKICGEQHVLPSSTNPTRPYTVNTLEEHLDMLMVCHHLDKSIPEDVAFAESRIRRETIAAEDILH
;
A
#
# COMPACT_ATOMS: atom_id res chain seq x y z
N GLU A 1 -35.26 5.59 -7.68
CA GLU A 1 -34.34 4.80 -6.86
C GLU A 1 -34.54 3.33 -7.23
N VAL A 2 -33.47 2.61 -7.55
CA VAL A 2 -33.54 1.18 -7.85
C VAL A 2 -33.28 0.40 -6.57
N LYS A 3 -34.21 -0.49 -6.20
CA LYS A 3 -34.14 -1.32 -4.99
C LYS A 3 -34.60 -2.73 -5.29
N PHE A 4 -33.89 -3.70 -4.77
CA PHE A 4 -34.20 -5.12 -4.88
C PHE A 4 -35.07 -5.60 -3.70
N GLY A 5 -35.87 -6.65 -3.93
CA GLY A 5 -36.69 -7.31 -2.91
C GLY A 5 -38.15 -7.57 -3.34
N GLY A 6 -38.87 -8.36 -2.54
CA GLY A 6 -40.27 -8.67 -2.77
C GLY A 6 -41.14 -7.41 -2.85
N GLY A 7 -41.82 -7.22 -3.98
CA GLY A 7 -42.65 -6.03 -4.24
C GLY A 7 -41.88 -4.72 -4.48
N LYS A 8 -40.56 -4.78 -4.76
CA LYS A 8 -39.71 -3.60 -5.00
C LYS A 8 -39.57 -3.28 -6.50
N VAL A 9 -38.52 -2.53 -6.86
CA VAL A 9 -38.34 -1.91 -8.18
C VAL A 9 -37.63 -2.85 -9.16
N ILE A 10 -36.54 -3.49 -8.75
CA ILE A 10 -35.79 -4.44 -9.59
C ILE A 10 -36.59 -5.74 -9.66
N ARG A 11 -37.52 -5.78 -10.62
CA ARG A 11 -38.39 -6.89 -10.98
C ARG A 11 -38.59 -6.88 -12.49
N ASP A 12 -38.88 -8.05 -13.02
CA ASP A 12 -39.07 -8.30 -14.45
C ASP A 12 -40.00 -7.27 -15.11
N GLY A 13 -39.51 -6.61 -16.17
CA GLY A 13 -40.21 -5.58 -16.93
C GLY A 13 -40.41 -4.24 -16.20
N MET A 14 -39.99 -4.12 -14.94
CA MET A 14 -40.07 -2.89 -14.14
C MET A 14 -38.72 -2.18 -14.14
N GLY A 15 -38.00 -2.17 -13.02
CA GLY A 15 -36.62 -1.68 -12.92
C GLY A 15 -35.57 -2.66 -13.46
N GLN A 16 -35.96 -3.90 -13.74
CA GLN A 16 -35.16 -4.85 -14.51
C GLN A 16 -35.63 -4.81 -15.97
N SER A 17 -34.75 -4.43 -16.89
CA SER A 17 -34.95 -4.48 -18.34
C SER A 17 -34.96 -5.93 -18.85
N GLN A 18 -35.46 -6.12 -20.08
CA GLN A 18 -35.31 -7.37 -20.82
C GLN A 18 -33.94 -7.49 -21.51
N THR A 19 -33.11 -6.45 -21.43
CA THR A 19 -31.78 -6.39 -22.06
C THR A 19 -30.88 -7.51 -21.50
N THR A 20 -30.32 -8.31 -22.40
CA THR A 20 -29.36 -9.37 -22.02
C THR A 20 -28.01 -8.77 -21.66
N ARG A 21 -27.18 -9.54 -20.94
CA ARG A 21 -25.77 -9.17 -20.69
C ARG A 21 -25.02 -8.84 -21.99
N ALA A 22 -25.15 -9.69 -23.01
CA ALA A 22 -24.51 -9.47 -24.32
C ALA A 22 -24.98 -8.19 -25.04
N ALA A 23 -26.15 -7.68 -24.67
CA ALA A 23 -26.71 -6.43 -25.17
C ALA A 23 -26.41 -5.21 -24.26
N GLY A 24 -25.60 -5.38 -23.21
CA GLY A 24 -25.10 -4.28 -22.37
C GLY A 24 -25.66 -4.21 -20.95
N ALA A 25 -26.41 -5.22 -20.47
CA ALA A 25 -26.74 -5.30 -19.05
C ALA A 25 -25.50 -5.66 -18.21
N VAL A 26 -25.37 -5.05 -17.02
CA VAL A 26 -24.21 -5.27 -16.13
C VAL A 26 -24.27 -6.62 -15.41
N ASP A 27 -23.12 -7.13 -14.97
CA ASP A 27 -23.01 -8.39 -14.21
C ASP A 27 -23.52 -8.22 -12.78
N THR A 28 -23.20 -7.09 -12.16
CA THR A 28 -23.66 -6.74 -10.82
C THR A 28 -23.92 -5.25 -10.73
N VAL A 29 -24.92 -4.86 -9.95
CA VAL A 29 -25.17 -3.46 -9.59
C VAL A 29 -25.12 -3.29 -8.07
N ILE A 30 -24.35 -2.32 -7.59
CA ILE A 30 -24.41 -1.82 -6.23
C ILE A 30 -25.38 -0.65 -6.21
N THR A 31 -26.53 -0.83 -5.58
CA THR A 31 -27.60 0.19 -5.60
C THR A 31 -27.40 1.22 -4.50
N ASN A 32 -27.66 2.49 -4.80
CA ASN A 32 -27.79 3.56 -3.82
C ASN A 32 -26.61 3.65 -2.84
N ALA A 33 -25.37 3.53 -3.32
CA ALA A 33 -24.17 3.66 -2.50
C ALA A 33 -23.89 5.13 -2.16
N LEU A 34 -23.48 5.41 -0.92
CA LEU A 34 -22.78 6.65 -0.58
C LEU A 34 -21.29 6.42 -0.83
N ILE A 35 -20.79 6.95 -1.94
CA ILE A 35 -19.39 6.78 -2.34
C ILE A 35 -18.56 7.84 -1.62
N ILE A 36 -17.49 7.39 -0.95
CA ILE A 36 -16.44 8.24 -0.41
C ILE A 36 -15.15 7.85 -1.13
N ASP A 37 -14.64 8.78 -1.91
CA ASP A 37 -13.41 8.61 -2.68
C ASP A 37 -12.65 9.94 -2.72
N HIS A 38 -11.37 9.92 -3.06
CA HIS A 38 -10.58 11.14 -3.24
C HIS A 38 -11.17 12.08 -4.31
N SER A 39 -11.92 11.54 -5.27
CA SER A 39 -12.66 12.33 -6.28
C SER A 39 -13.91 13.03 -5.75
N GLY A 40 -14.39 12.66 -4.55
CA GLY A 40 -15.50 13.33 -3.87
C GLY A 40 -16.39 12.41 -3.03
N ILE A 41 -17.40 13.02 -2.40
CA ILE A 41 -18.43 12.34 -1.61
C ILE A 41 -19.78 12.53 -2.29
N TYR A 42 -20.35 11.47 -2.84
CA TYR A 42 -21.56 11.56 -3.65
C TYR A 42 -22.39 10.27 -3.64
N LYS A 43 -23.61 10.35 -4.17
CA LYS A 43 -24.57 9.25 -4.21
C LYS A 43 -24.72 8.74 -5.63
N ALA A 44 -24.56 7.45 -5.84
CA ALA A 44 -24.75 6.81 -7.15
C ALA A 44 -25.03 5.32 -7.03
N ASP A 45 -25.47 4.73 -8.14
CA ASP A 45 -25.39 3.29 -8.38
C ASP A 45 -24.05 2.96 -9.07
N VAL A 46 -23.50 1.78 -8.82
CA VAL A 46 -22.24 1.32 -9.44
C VAL A 46 -22.50 0.02 -10.20
N GLY A 47 -22.24 0.02 -11.50
CA GLY A 47 -22.35 -1.16 -12.36
C GLY A 47 -20.99 -1.84 -12.55
N LEU A 48 -20.96 -3.15 -12.38
CA LEU A 48 -19.79 -4.00 -12.61
C LEU A 48 -19.96 -4.85 -13.86
N HIS A 49 -18.93 -4.94 -14.69
CA HIS A 49 -18.90 -5.78 -15.89
C HIS A 49 -17.51 -6.37 -16.08
N ASP A 50 -17.41 -7.68 -16.32
CA ASP A 50 -16.15 -8.43 -16.45
C ASP A 50 -15.16 -8.16 -15.29
N GLY A 51 -15.68 -8.11 -14.06
CA GLY A 51 -14.88 -7.87 -12.85
C GLY A 51 -14.35 -6.44 -12.70
N ARG A 52 -14.81 -5.49 -13.51
CA ARG A 52 -14.38 -4.08 -13.46
C ARG A 52 -15.56 -3.14 -13.17
N ILE A 53 -15.24 -1.97 -12.61
CA ILE A 53 -16.20 -0.86 -12.54
C ILE A 53 -16.50 -0.42 -13.97
N HIS A 54 -17.70 -0.73 -14.45
CA HIS A 54 -18.14 -0.35 -15.79
C HIS A 54 -18.59 1.11 -15.80
N LYS A 55 -19.36 1.52 -14.78
CA LYS A 55 -19.92 2.86 -14.70
C LYS A 55 -20.43 3.20 -13.29
N ILE A 56 -20.41 4.49 -12.97
CA ILE A 56 -20.98 5.07 -11.76
C ILE A 56 -22.03 6.10 -12.23
N GLY A 57 -23.28 5.93 -11.81
CA GLY A 57 -24.38 6.71 -12.38
C GLY A 57 -25.75 6.30 -11.85
N LYS A 58 -26.73 6.19 -12.75
CA LYS A 58 -28.10 5.82 -12.44
C LYS A 58 -28.46 4.50 -13.10
N ALA A 59 -28.65 3.48 -12.28
CA ALA A 59 -29.06 2.17 -12.74
C ALA A 59 -30.58 2.02 -12.91
N GLY A 60 -30.97 1.00 -13.67
CA GLY A 60 -32.36 0.55 -13.78
C GLY A 60 -32.73 0.06 -15.17
N ASN A 61 -33.97 0.34 -15.57
CA ASN A 61 -34.50 -0.03 -16.86
C ASN A 61 -34.77 1.22 -17.71
N PRO A 62 -34.08 1.42 -18.84
CA PRO A 62 -34.30 2.57 -19.71
C PRO A 62 -35.70 2.61 -20.33
N ASP A 63 -36.41 1.48 -20.42
CA ASP A 63 -37.75 1.39 -21.00
C ASP A 63 -38.81 2.09 -20.13
N THR A 64 -38.57 2.18 -18.81
CA THR A 64 -39.57 2.65 -17.83
C THR A 64 -39.07 3.81 -16.97
N GLN A 65 -37.78 4.13 -17.01
CA GLN A 65 -37.17 5.14 -16.15
C GLN A 65 -36.28 6.10 -16.96
N PRO A 66 -36.43 7.42 -16.77
CA PRO A 66 -35.58 8.39 -17.45
C PRO A 66 -34.14 8.33 -16.93
N GLY A 67 -33.19 8.69 -17.81
CA GLY A 67 -31.78 8.89 -17.46
C GLY A 67 -31.07 7.64 -16.92
N VAL A 68 -31.57 6.44 -17.21
CA VAL A 68 -30.84 5.20 -16.90
C VAL A 68 -29.64 5.11 -17.82
N ASP A 69 -28.49 4.88 -17.21
CA ASP A 69 -27.23 4.82 -17.92
C ASP A 69 -26.38 3.60 -17.52
N ILE A 70 -26.90 2.80 -16.59
CA ILE A 70 -26.45 1.45 -16.19
C ILE A 70 -27.66 0.50 -16.29
N ILE A 71 -27.65 -0.42 -17.25
CA ILE A 71 -28.80 -1.29 -17.51
C ILE A 71 -28.79 -2.49 -16.56
N VAL A 72 -29.87 -2.67 -15.80
CA VAL A 72 -30.12 -3.87 -14.99
C VAL A 72 -30.94 -4.84 -15.83
N GLY A 73 -30.38 -6.00 -16.17
CA GLY A 73 -31.02 -7.03 -16.99
C GLY A 73 -31.27 -8.33 -16.22
N PRO A 74 -31.80 -9.39 -16.89
CA PRO A 74 -32.11 -10.66 -16.23
C PRO A 74 -30.90 -11.41 -15.66
N GLY A 75 -29.69 -11.09 -16.11
CA GLY A 75 -28.44 -11.68 -15.61
C GLY A 75 -27.68 -10.84 -14.58
N THR A 76 -28.25 -9.70 -14.17
CA THR A 76 -27.59 -8.77 -13.24
C THR A 76 -27.85 -9.17 -11.78
N GLU A 77 -26.79 -9.39 -11.00
CA GLU A 77 -26.87 -9.51 -9.54
C GLU A 77 -26.98 -8.14 -8.86
N VAL A 78 -27.52 -8.09 -7.63
CA VAL A 78 -27.72 -6.86 -6.87
C VAL A 78 -27.04 -6.91 -5.50
N ILE A 79 -26.23 -5.89 -5.21
CA ILE A 79 -25.71 -5.59 -3.87
C ILE A 79 -26.40 -4.33 -3.35
N ALA A 80 -27.07 -4.43 -2.20
CA ALA A 80 -27.78 -3.30 -1.59
C ALA A 80 -26.79 -2.34 -0.88
N GLY A 81 -26.49 -1.21 -1.50
CA GLY A 81 -25.64 -0.15 -0.94
C GLY A 81 -26.39 0.93 -0.16
N GLU A 82 -27.74 0.92 -0.15
CA GLU A 82 -28.52 1.87 0.65
C GLU A 82 -28.17 1.82 2.14
N GLY A 83 -27.88 2.99 2.72
CA GLY A 83 -27.47 3.11 4.12
C GLY A 83 -26.05 2.62 4.40
N ARG A 84 -25.27 2.28 3.37
CA ARG A 84 -23.85 1.89 3.45
C ARG A 84 -22.97 2.94 2.78
N ILE A 85 -21.72 2.98 3.22
CA ILE A 85 -20.64 3.71 2.55
C ILE A 85 -19.90 2.72 1.66
N LEU A 86 -19.56 3.16 0.45
CA LEU A 86 -18.70 2.43 -0.49
C LEU A 86 -17.40 3.22 -0.68
N THR A 87 -16.27 2.56 -0.46
CA THR A 87 -14.94 3.09 -0.73
C THR A 87 -14.23 2.17 -1.72
N ALA A 88 -13.12 2.63 -2.30
CA ALA A 88 -12.14 1.71 -2.85
C ALA A 88 -11.60 0.77 -1.74
N GLY A 89 -11.11 -0.39 -2.14
CA GLY A 89 -10.33 -1.23 -1.23
C GLY A 89 -8.99 -0.57 -0.91
N GLY A 90 -8.53 -0.70 0.33
CA GLY A 90 -7.29 -0.08 0.76
C GLY A 90 -6.06 -0.70 0.07
N PHE A 91 -5.04 0.13 -0.11
CA PHE A 91 -3.73 -0.27 -0.62
C PHE A 91 -2.72 -0.11 0.52
N ASP A 92 -2.14 -1.21 0.99
CA ASP A 92 -1.01 -1.16 1.90
C ASP A 92 0.29 -1.38 1.11
N SER A 93 1.20 -0.41 1.19
CA SER A 93 2.45 -0.37 0.43
C SER A 93 3.69 -0.76 1.22
N HIS A 94 3.56 -1.05 2.53
CA HIS A 94 4.68 -1.37 3.41
C HIS A 94 4.50 -2.74 4.08
N ILE A 95 4.31 -3.78 3.26
CA ILE A 95 4.06 -5.13 3.77
C ILE A 95 5.33 -5.96 3.91
N HIS A 96 5.58 -6.47 5.11
CA HIS A 96 6.52 -7.55 5.34
C HIS A 96 5.77 -8.87 5.15
N PHE A 97 6.10 -9.68 4.15
CA PHE A 97 5.43 -10.99 3.93
C PHE A 97 5.98 -12.06 4.88
N ILE A 98 5.70 -11.90 6.18
CA ILE A 98 6.20 -12.74 7.28
C ILE A 98 5.39 -14.03 7.38
N CYS A 99 4.08 -13.95 7.30
CA CYS A 99 3.19 -15.11 7.37
C CYS A 99 1.95 -14.91 6.48
N PRO A 100 1.33 -15.99 5.97
CA PRO A 100 0.15 -15.86 5.12
C PRO A 100 -1.11 -15.39 5.87
N GLN A 101 -1.18 -15.55 7.19
CA GLN A 101 -2.34 -15.17 7.99
C GLN A 101 -2.66 -13.67 7.90
N GLN A 102 -1.63 -12.83 7.78
CA GLN A 102 -1.79 -11.38 7.67
C GLN A 102 -2.62 -10.96 6.44
N ILE A 103 -2.71 -11.80 5.41
CA ILE A 103 -3.54 -11.54 4.23
C ILE A 103 -5.02 -11.54 4.58
N GLU A 104 -5.44 -12.46 5.45
CA GLU A 104 -6.82 -12.57 5.91
C GLU A 104 -7.19 -11.38 6.81
N ASP A 105 -6.28 -11.00 7.72
CA ASP A 105 -6.45 -9.82 8.57
C ASP A 105 -6.54 -8.53 7.74
N ALA A 106 -5.65 -8.40 6.74
CA ALA A 106 -5.67 -7.29 5.79
C ALA A 106 -7.03 -7.20 5.07
N LEU A 107 -7.52 -8.31 4.52
CA LEU A 107 -8.80 -8.34 3.82
C LEU A 107 -9.98 -7.97 4.73
N HIS A 108 -10.01 -8.47 5.96
CA HIS A 108 -11.05 -8.14 6.94
C HIS A 108 -11.02 -6.68 7.39
N SER A 109 -9.87 -6.02 7.32
CA SER A 109 -9.76 -4.57 7.57
C SER A 109 -10.16 -3.69 6.38
N GLY A 110 -10.46 -4.28 5.21
CA GLY A 110 -10.82 -3.57 3.99
C GLY A 110 -9.67 -3.29 3.03
N LEU A 111 -8.48 -3.86 3.26
CA LEU A 111 -7.40 -3.84 2.28
C LEU A 111 -7.68 -4.85 1.16
N THR A 112 -7.34 -4.48 -0.07
CA THR A 112 -7.47 -5.38 -1.24
C THR A 112 -6.19 -5.46 -2.06
N THR A 113 -5.17 -4.68 -1.70
CA THR A 113 -3.85 -4.69 -2.34
C THR A 113 -2.75 -4.59 -1.28
N MET A 114 -1.76 -5.46 -1.40
CA MET A 114 -0.58 -5.48 -0.54
C MET A 114 0.68 -5.46 -1.40
N LEU A 115 1.50 -4.43 -1.24
CA LEU A 115 2.84 -4.29 -1.83
C LEU A 115 3.88 -4.33 -0.71
N GLY A 116 4.95 -5.06 -0.94
CA GLY A 116 6.09 -5.10 -0.03
C GLY A 116 7.01 -6.26 -0.37
N GLY A 117 7.62 -6.94 0.59
CA GLY A 117 8.54 -8.05 0.29
C GLY A 117 8.71 -9.01 1.44
N GLY A 118 9.14 -10.23 1.13
CA GLY A 118 9.39 -11.25 2.14
C GLY A 118 9.43 -12.67 1.58
N THR A 119 9.92 -13.59 2.41
CA THR A 119 10.00 -15.02 2.10
C THR A 119 9.51 -15.88 3.27
N GLY A 120 8.56 -15.38 4.06
CA GLY A 120 8.15 -15.98 5.33
C GLY A 120 8.97 -15.44 6.52
N PRO A 121 9.03 -16.14 7.66
CA PRO A 121 9.59 -15.62 8.92
C PRO A 121 11.12 -15.71 8.97
N ALA A 122 11.80 -15.40 7.87
CA ALA A 122 13.25 -15.27 7.83
C ALA A 122 13.68 -13.91 8.40
N HIS A 123 14.81 -13.82 9.10
CA HIS A 123 15.31 -12.59 9.71
C HIS A 123 15.34 -11.39 8.74
N GLY A 124 15.72 -11.62 7.49
CA GLY A 124 15.69 -10.57 6.46
C GLY A 124 14.28 -10.02 6.18
N THR A 125 13.24 -10.86 6.24
CA THR A 125 11.84 -10.45 6.06
C THR A 125 11.24 -9.85 7.32
N LEU A 126 11.62 -10.36 8.50
CA LEU A 126 11.24 -9.76 9.78
C LEU A 126 11.71 -8.31 9.88
N ALA A 127 12.88 -8.00 9.32
CA ALA A 127 13.46 -6.67 9.32
C ALA A 127 13.11 -5.82 8.09
N THR A 128 12.96 -6.42 6.90
CA THR A 128 12.91 -5.65 5.64
C THR A 128 11.84 -6.16 4.68
N THR A 129 11.18 -5.24 3.96
CA THR A 129 10.25 -5.55 2.86
C THR A 129 10.96 -5.98 1.58
N CYS A 130 11.85 -6.96 1.66
CA CYS A 130 12.61 -7.49 0.53
C CYS A 130 12.26 -8.96 0.26
N THR A 131 12.01 -9.29 -1.01
CA THR A 131 12.03 -10.65 -1.55
C THR A 131 13.33 -10.82 -2.36
N PRO A 132 14.44 -11.29 -1.76
CA PRO A 132 15.75 -11.24 -2.39
C PRO A 132 15.95 -12.34 -3.44
N GLY A 133 16.32 -11.94 -4.67
CA GLY A 133 16.69 -12.85 -5.75
C GLY A 133 15.51 -13.36 -6.58
N SER A 134 15.78 -13.62 -7.86
CA SER A 134 14.79 -14.06 -8.86
C SER A 134 14.07 -15.36 -8.46
N TRP A 135 14.78 -16.30 -7.83
CA TRP A 135 14.20 -17.56 -7.36
C TRP A 135 13.13 -17.36 -6.28
N HIS A 136 13.40 -16.53 -5.26
CA HIS A 136 12.44 -16.28 -4.18
C HIS A 136 11.23 -15.50 -4.68
N ILE A 137 11.42 -14.53 -5.58
CA ILE A 137 10.32 -13.80 -6.23
C ILE A 137 9.40 -14.77 -6.96
N GLY A 138 9.95 -15.68 -7.77
CA GLY A 138 9.15 -16.69 -8.46
C GLY A 138 8.37 -17.61 -7.52
N ARG A 139 8.92 -17.94 -6.34
CA ARG A 139 8.21 -18.75 -5.32
C ARG A 139 7.10 -17.99 -4.62
N MET A 140 7.31 -16.71 -4.33
CA MET A 140 6.27 -15.87 -3.73
C MET A 140 5.13 -15.61 -4.71
N LEU A 141 5.42 -15.42 -6.00
CA LEU A 141 4.40 -15.32 -7.05
C LEU A 141 3.56 -16.61 -7.18
N GLN A 142 4.18 -17.78 -7.09
CA GLN A 142 3.45 -19.06 -7.07
C GLN A 142 2.58 -19.21 -5.82
N ALA A 143 3.07 -18.77 -4.66
CA ALA A 143 2.30 -18.80 -3.43
C ALA A 143 1.11 -17.82 -3.46
N ALA A 144 1.26 -16.68 -4.13
CA ALA A 144 0.23 -15.65 -4.25
C ALA A 144 -1.04 -16.12 -4.98
N ASP A 145 -0.94 -17.11 -5.88
CA ASP A 145 -2.07 -17.65 -6.66
C ASP A 145 -3.18 -18.27 -5.79
N ALA A 146 -2.88 -18.57 -4.52
CA ALA A 146 -3.84 -19.12 -3.56
C ALA A 146 -4.76 -18.07 -2.91
N PHE A 147 -4.53 -16.76 -3.13
CA PHE A 147 -5.21 -15.70 -2.38
C PHE A 147 -6.06 -14.79 -3.28
N PRO A 148 -7.30 -14.45 -2.88
CA PRO A 148 -8.15 -13.50 -3.60
C PRO A 148 -7.76 -12.05 -3.28
N MET A 149 -6.50 -11.69 -3.52
CA MET A 149 -5.95 -10.36 -3.23
C MET A 149 -4.90 -9.96 -4.26
N ASN A 150 -4.77 -8.66 -4.52
CA ASN A 150 -3.66 -8.16 -5.33
C ASN A 150 -2.38 -8.17 -4.48
N LEU A 151 -1.42 -9.01 -4.85
CA LEU A 151 -0.14 -9.15 -4.15
C LEU A 151 1.00 -8.69 -5.06
N ALA A 152 1.87 -7.83 -4.53
CA ALA A 152 2.96 -7.23 -5.26
C ALA A 152 4.26 -7.33 -4.43
N PHE A 153 5.35 -7.74 -5.08
CA PHE A 153 6.61 -8.05 -4.41
C PHE A 153 7.74 -7.10 -4.83
N ALA A 154 8.53 -6.70 -3.85
CA ALA A 154 9.68 -5.83 -3.98
C ALA A 154 10.98 -6.63 -3.85
N GLY A 155 11.92 -6.36 -4.73
CA GLY A 155 13.28 -6.89 -4.63
C GLY A 155 14.11 -6.12 -3.59
N LYS A 156 15.30 -6.63 -3.30
CA LYS A 156 16.29 -5.90 -2.48
C LYS A 156 16.97 -4.85 -3.36
N GLY A 157 16.93 -3.58 -2.97
CA GLY A 157 17.55 -2.46 -3.69
C GLY A 157 19.02 -2.20 -3.32
N ASN A 158 19.51 -2.78 -2.23
CA ASN A 158 20.85 -2.54 -1.72
C ASN A 158 21.93 -3.28 -2.53
N ALA A 159 22.39 -2.66 -3.61
CA ALA A 159 23.56 -3.09 -4.39
C ALA A 159 24.25 -1.87 -5.01
N SER A 160 25.58 -1.89 -5.09
CA SER A 160 26.37 -0.84 -5.76
C SER A 160 26.68 -1.16 -7.23
N GLN A 161 26.09 -2.24 -7.76
CA GLN A 161 26.18 -2.67 -9.15
C GLN A 161 24.78 -3.13 -9.61
N PRO A 162 24.39 -2.86 -10.87
CA PRO A 162 22.99 -2.94 -11.31
C PRO A 162 22.49 -4.37 -11.58
N GLU A 163 23.37 -5.33 -11.87
CA GLU A 163 22.99 -6.59 -12.50
C GLU A 163 22.01 -7.41 -11.65
N ALA A 164 22.24 -7.48 -10.34
CA ALA A 164 21.37 -8.20 -9.42
C ALA A 164 19.99 -7.54 -9.27
N LEU A 165 19.94 -6.21 -9.33
CA LEU A 165 18.68 -5.44 -9.24
C LEU A 165 17.82 -5.70 -10.48
N VAL A 166 18.45 -5.62 -11.67
CA VAL A 166 17.82 -5.94 -12.95
C VAL A 166 17.33 -7.40 -12.99
N GLU A 167 18.11 -8.33 -12.46
CA GLU A 167 17.73 -9.74 -12.37
C GLU A 167 16.46 -9.94 -11.52
N MET A 168 16.36 -9.27 -10.37
CA MET A 168 15.18 -9.34 -9.51
C MET A 168 13.94 -8.76 -10.18
N ILE A 169 14.04 -7.60 -10.84
CA ILE A 169 12.91 -7.00 -11.56
C ILE A 169 12.44 -7.93 -12.68
N LYS A 170 13.36 -8.46 -13.49
CA LYS A 170 13.02 -9.47 -14.53
C LYS A 170 12.44 -10.76 -13.95
N GLY A 171 12.79 -11.09 -12.71
CA GLY A 171 12.21 -12.20 -11.96
C GLY A 171 10.77 -11.96 -11.48
N GLY A 172 10.25 -10.74 -11.60
CA GLY A 172 8.88 -10.37 -11.27
C GLY A 172 8.72 -9.38 -10.11
N ALA A 173 9.82 -8.81 -9.59
CA ALA A 173 9.69 -7.69 -8.66
C ALA A 173 9.15 -6.45 -9.37
N CYS A 174 8.16 -5.79 -8.78
CA CYS A 174 7.53 -4.58 -9.30
C CYS A 174 8.03 -3.29 -8.64
N ALA A 175 8.89 -3.42 -7.63
CA ALA A 175 9.55 -2.34 -6.91
C ALA A 175 10.86 -2.85 -6.28
N LEU A 176 11.69 -1.95 -5.75
CA LEU A 176 12.87 -2.28 -4.96
C LEU A 176 12.82 -1.59 -3.59
N LYS A 177 13.32 -2.26 -2.54
CA LYS A 177 13.46 -1.68 -1.20
C LYS A 177 14.93 -1.47 -0.85
N LEU A 178 15.31 -0.22 -0.60
CA LEU A 178 16.55 0.13 0.09
C LEU A 178 16.31 0.10 1.61
N HIS A 179 17.13 -0.64 2.35
CA HIS A 179 17.03 -0.76 3.79
C HIS A 179 18.38 -0.66 4.51
N GLU A 180 18.43 0.02 5.66
CA GLU A 180 19.69 0.25 6.38
C GLU A 180 20.35 -1.04 6.88
N ASP A 181 19.56 -2.03 7.29
CA ASP A 181 20.00 -3.39 7.65
C ASP A 181 20.74 -4.11 6.52
N TRP A 182 20.57 -3.67 5.26
CA TRP A 182 21.33 -4.13 4.10
C TRP A 182 22.34 -3.09 3.57
N GLY A 183 22.43 -1.93 4.22
CA GLY A 183 23.29 -0.79 3.87
C GLY A 183 22.64 0.19 2.89
N THR A 184 21.92 1.21 3.39
CA THR A 184 21.34 2.30 2.57
C THR A 184 22.37 3.40 2.32
N THR A 185 23.46 3.05 1.65
CA THR A 185 24.55 3.98 1.35
C THR A 185 24.27 4.83 0.10
N PRO A 186 24.94 5.98 -0.08
CA PRO A 186 24.81 6.80 -1.30
C PRO A 186 25.04 6.03 -2.60
N ALA A 187 25.98 5.07 -2.61
CA ALA A 187 26.26 4.24 -3.78
C ALA A 187 25.10 3.28 -4.10
N ALA A 188 24.49 2.68 -3.07
CA ALA A 188 23.32 1.82 -3.24
C ALA A 188 22.09 2.62 -3.68
N ILE A 189 21.86 3.80 -3.09
CA ILE A 189 20.78 4.71 -3.48
C ILE A 189 20.92 5.08 -4.97
N ASP A 190 22.11 5.53 -5.39
CA ASP A 190 22.34 5.98 -6.76
C ASP A 190 22.17 4.85 -7.78
N CYS A 191 22.71 3.67 -7.49
CA CYS A 191 22.58 2.50 -8.35
C CYS A 191 21.12 2.02 -8.45
N CYS A 192 20.42 1.92 -7.33
CA CYS A 192 19.04 1.46 -7.27
C CYS A 192 18.10 2.39 -8.05
N LEU A 193 18.22 3.70 -7.86
CA LEU A 193 17.41 4.68 -8.59
C LEU A 193 17.74 4.71 -10.09
N SER A 194 19.00 4.50 -10.48
CA SER A 194 19.36 4.39 -11.90
C SER A 194 18.69 3.18 -12.57
N VAL A 195 18.69 2.03 -11.89
CA VAL A 195 17.99 0.83 -12.38
C VAL A 195 16.48 1.04 -12.41
N ALA A 196 15.93 1.76 -11.45
CA ALA A 196 14.50 2.07 -11.38
C ALA A 196 14.04 2.94 -12.55
N ASP A 197 14.81 3.98 -12.90
CA ASP A 197 14.55 4.82 -14.07
C ASP A 197 14.60 3.99 -15.37
N ASP A 198 15.59 3.10 -15.51
CA ASP A 198 15.77 2.25 -16.70
C ASP A 198 14.65 1.20 -16.86
N MET A 199 14.06 0.74 -15.74
CA MET A 199 13.12 -0.38 -15.70
C MET A 199 11.68 0.02 -15.39
N ASP A 200 11.43 1.32 -15.15
CA ASP A 200 10.13 1.90 -14.80
C ASP A 200 9.47 1.22 -13.58
N VAL A 201 10.21 1.15 -12.47
CA VAL A 201 9.73 0.60 -11.19
C VAL A 201 9.95 1.60 -10.05
N GLN A 202 9.15 1.50 -8.99
CA GLN A 202 9.32 2.36 -7.81
C GLN A 202 10.49 1.87 -6.92
N VAL A 203 11.16 2.81 -6.25
CA VAL A 203 12.10 2.53 -5.16
C VAL A 203 11.52 3.02 -3.85
N MET A 204 11.43 2.12 -2.88
CA MET A 204 11.06 2.43 -1.51
C MET A 204 12.33 2.49 -0.64
N ILE A 205 12.40 3.42 0.31
CA ILE A 205 13.61 3.62 1.11
C ILE A 205 13.32 3.69 2.60
N HIS A 206 14.13 2.96 3.36
CA HIS A 206 14.42 3.13 4.78
C HIS A 206 15.88 3.62 4.87
N THR A 207 16.07 4.85 5.33
CA THR A 207 17.37 5.54 5.28
C THR A 207 18.30 5.17 6.43
N ASP A 208 19.55 5.61 6.36
CA ASP A 208 20.62 5.30 7.31
C ASP A 208 20.38 6.02 8.66
N THR A 209 19.77 5.33 9.63
CA THR A 209 19.45 5.92 10.95
C THR A 209 20.71 6.39 11.66
N LEU A 210 21.80 5.62 11.50
CA LEU A 210 23.08 5.85 12.15
C LEU A 210 23.82 7.06 11.60
N ASN A 211 23.42 7.57 10.44
CA ASN A 211 24.18 8.55 9.67
C ASN A 211 25.61 8.05 9.36
N GLU A 212 25.79 6.73 9.22
CA GLU A 212 27.11 6.09 9.05
C GLU A 212 27.78 6.59 7.76
N SER A 213 27.01 6.67 6.69
CA SER A 213 27.46 7.05 5.36
C SER A 213 27.20 8.53 5.02
N GLY A 214 26.63 9.28 5.97
CA GLY A 214 26.29 10.70 5.87
C GLY A 214 24.96 11.04 6.54
N PHE A 215 24.71 12.33 6.77
CA PHE A 215 23.42 12.83 7.27
C PHE A 215 22.35 12.85 6.16
N VAL A 216 21.10 13.19 6.52
CA VAL A 216 19.95 13.20 5.59
C VAL A 216 20.22 13.98 4.30
N GLU A 217 20.97 15.09 4.36
CA GLU A 217 21.33 15.89 3.19
C GLU A 217 22.20 15.10 2.18
N THR A 218 23.00 14.15 2.67
CA THR A 218 23.83 13.27 1.82
C THR A 218 22.95 12.25 1.09
N THR A 219 21.97 11.69 1.77
CA THR A 219 20.98 10.78 1.17
C THR A 219 20.11 11.51 0.13
N VAL A 220 19.62 12.72 0.44
CA VAL A 220 18.88 13.56 -0.52
C VAL A 220 19.75 13.90 -1.73
N ALA A 221 21.03 14.24 -1.53
CA ALA A 221 21.95 14.47 -2.64
C ALA A 221 22.16 13.21 -3.51
N ALA A 222 22.20 12.02 -2.91
CA ALA A 222 22.31 10.75 -3.63
C ALA A 222 21.05 10.42 -4.46
N MET A 223 19.87 10.91 -4.06
CA MET A 223 18.64 10.77 -4.84
C MET A 223 18.71 11.53 -6.18
N LYS A 224 19.50 12.61 -6.26
CA LYS A 224 19.68 13.45 -7.47
C LYS A 224 18.36 13.94 -8.07
N GLY A 225 17.34 14.17 -7.23
CA GLY A 225 16.01 14.60 -7.67
C GLY A 225 15.16 13.54 -8.37
N ARG A 226 15.56 12.27 -8.35
CA ARG A 226 14.77 11.15 -8.91
C ARG A 226 13.65 10.74 -7.96
N THR A 227 12.56 10.23 -8.51
CA THR A 227 11.39 9.82 -7.73
C THR A 227 11.75 8.70 -6.76
N ILE A 228 11.33 8.84 -5.51
CA ILE A 228 11.53 7.80 -4.48
C ILE A 228 10.40 7.83 -3.46
N HIS A 229 9.97 6.66 -3.00
CA HIS A 229 9.00 6.52 -1.93
C HIS A 229 9.73 6.38 -0.59
N ALA A 230 9.67 7.42 0.24
CA ALA A 230 10.24 7.38 1.58
C ALA A 230 9.24 6.76 2.57
N PHE A 231 9.62 5.65 3.19
CA PHE A 231 8.82 5.02 4.22
C PHE A 231 9.01 5.67 5.59
N HIS A 232 7.98 5.52 6.45
CA HIS A 232 7.92 5.97 7.85
C HIS A 232 8.69 7.27 8.09
N THR A 233 8.33 8.31 7.33
CA THR A 233 9.13 9.54 7.19
C THR A 233 9.29 10.33 8.48
N GLU A 234 8.47 10.08 9.49
CA GLU A 234 8.68 10.61 10.85
C GLU A 234 9.95 10.06 11.52
N GLY A 235 10.30 8.81 11.22
CA GLY A 235 11.57 8.19 11.56
C GLY A 235 11.56 7.21 12.73
N ALA A 236 10.48 7.07 13.51
CA ALA A 236 10.40 6.01 14.53
C ALA A 236 10.54 4.62 13.89
N GLY A 237 9.87 4.41 12.75
CA GLY A 237 9.99 3.21 11.93
C GLY A 237 11.35 3.05 11.27
N GLY A 238 12.20 4.09 11.21
CA GLY A 238 13.52 4.05 10.58
C GLY A 238 13.91 5.29 9.79
N GLY A 239 15.18 5.67 9.87
CA GLY A 239 15.78 6.71 9.04
C GLY A 239 16.62 7.70 9.83
N HIS A 240 17.40 8.52 9.11
CA HIS A 240 18.35 9.49 9.65
C HIS A 240 17.85 10.15 10.95
N ALA A 241 18.55 9.88 12.05
CA ALA A 241 18.21 10.46 13.34
C ALA A 241 18.89 11.84 13.50
N PRO A 242 18.18 12.89 13.95
CA PRO A 242 16.76 12.92 14.32
C PRO A 242 15.82 13.44 13.21
N ASP A 243 16.33 13.72 12.01
CA ASP A 243 15.74 14.69 11.09
C ASP A 243 15.34 14.15 9.71
N ILE A 244 15.17 12.83 9.57
CA ILE A 244 14.61 12.21 8.36
C ILE A 244 13.29 12.85 7.91
N ILE A 245 12.48 13.37 8.84
CA ILE A 245 11.20 14.05 8.52
C ILE A 245 11.36 15.27 7.59
N LYS A 246 12.57 15.85 7.48
CA LYS A 246 12.87 16.88 6.48
C LYS A 246 12.56 16.43 5.06
N ILE A 247 12.66 15.12 4.79
CA ILE A 247 12.44 14.54 3.45
C ILE A 247 11.02 14.78 2.92
N CYS A 248 10.05 15.05 3.80
CA CYS A 248 8.69 15.45 3.40
C CYS A 248 8.64 16.76 2.62
N GLY A 249 9.68 17.60 2.69
CA GLY A 249 9.78 18.86 1.95
C GLY A 249 10.31 18.72 0.51
N GLU A 250 10.78 17.53 0.13
CA GLU A 250 11.40 17.29 -1.18
C GLU A 250 10.36 16.95 -2.25
N GLN A 251 10.33 17.72 -3.36
CA GLN A 251 9.28 17.58 -4.39
C GLN A 251 9.26 16.22 -5.12
N HIS A 252 10.40 15.53 -5.15
CA HIS A 252 10.57 14.24 -5.82
C HIS A 252 10.30 13.05 -4.89
N VAL A 253 10.03 13.32 -3.62
CA VAL A 253 9.78 12.29 -2.62
C VAL A 253 8.28 12.06 -2.49
N LEU A 254 7.88 10.79 -2.47
CA LEU A 254 6.54 10.36 -2.10
C LEU A 254 6.60 9.89 -0.65
N PRO A 255 6.25 10.72 0.34
CA PRO A 255 6.37 10.35 1.75
C PRO A 255 5.21 9.46 2.19
N SER A 256 5.49 8.48 3.04
CA SER A 256 4.44 7.76 3.77
C SER A 256 4.81 7.53 5.23
N SER A 257 3.77 7.37 6.05
CA SER A 257 3.88 6.95 7.44
C SER A 257 3.58 5.47 7.59
N THR A 258 4.06 4.87 8.67
CA THR A 258 3.58 3.57 9.16
C THR A 258 2.57 3.80 10.27
N ASN A 259 1.64 2.87 10.46
CA ASN A 259 0.52 3.06 11.38
C ASN A 259 0.82 3.09 12.89
N PRO A 260 1.93 2.56 13.46
CA PRO A 260 2.05 2.49 14.92
C PRO A 260 2.14 3.86 15.61
N THR A 261 2.69 4.88 14.93
CA THR A 261 2.79 6.24 15.46
C THR A 261 1.47 7.03 15.30
N ARG A 262 0.42 6.46 14.70
CA ARG A 262 -0.75 7.19 14.20
C ARG A 262 -2.02 6.91 15.01
N PRO A 263 -2.65 7.92 15.65
CA PRO A 263 -2.11 9.25 15.94
C PRO A 263 -1.15 9.22 17.15
N TYR A 264 -0.60 10.37 17.52
CA TYR A 264 0.16 10.50 18.75
C TYR A 264 -0.75 10.34 19.99
N THR A 265 -0.51 9.31 20.80
CA THR A 265 -1.26 9.03 22.03
C THR A 265 -0.37 8.94 23.26
N VAL A 266 -0.98 8.86 24.44
CA VAL A 266 -0.27 8.77 25.73
C VAL A 266 0.64 7.55 25.87
N ASN A 267 0.36 6.46 25.15
CA ASN A 267 1.14 5.22 25.22
C ASN A 267 2.14 5.05 24.07
N THR A 268 2.06 5.90 23.04
CA THR A 268 2.84 5.72 21.79
C THR A 268 4.34 5.62 22.07
N LEU A 269 4.89 6.48 22.94
CA LEU A 269 6.35 6.48 23.20
C LEU A 269 6.84 5.22 23.93
N GLU A 270 6.11 4.77 24.93
CA GLU A 270 6.51 3.61 25.74
C GLU A 270 6.45 2.32 24.93
N GLU A 271 5.38 2.14 24.13
CA GLU A 271 5.22 0.99 23.25
C GLU A 271 6.34 0.92 22.19
N HIS A 272 6.71 2.06 21.60
CA HIS A 272 7.69 2.08 20.50
C HIS A 272 9.11 1.78 20.95
N LEU A 273 9.49 2.18 22.16
CA LEU A 273 10.83 1.91 22.68
C LEU A 273 11.06 0.41 22.82
N ASP A 274 10.11 -0.32 23.42
CA ASP A 274 10.20 -1.77 23.57
C ASP A 274 10.11 -2.51 22.23
N MET A 275 9.21 -2.07 21.34
CA MET A 275 9.06 -2.64 20.00
C MET A 275 10.36 -2.50 19.18
N LEU A 276 10.97 -1.32 19.16
CA LEU A 276 12.20 -1.06 18.40
C LEU A 276 13.34 -1.96 18.88
N MET A 277 13.50 -2.11 20.19
CA MET A 277 14.51 -2.99 20.78
C MET A 277 14.35 -4.44 20.30
N VAL A 278 13.12 -4.94 20.19
CA VAL A 278 12.84 -6.31 19.70
C VAL A 278 13.07 -6.43 18.19
N CYS A 279 12.52 -5.51 17.39
CA CYS A 279 12.58 -5.59 15.93
C CYS A 279 14.03 -5.51 15.39
N HIS A 280 14.89 -4.75 16.06
CA HIS A 280 16.29 -4.58 15.66
C HIS A 280 17.28 -5.45 16.45
N HIS A 281 16.78 -6.41 17.25
CA HIS A 281 17.62 -7.34 18.01
C HIS A 281 18.63 -6.64 18.95
N LEU A 282 18.20 -5.55 19.58
CA LEU A 282 19.00 -4.74 20.48
C LEU A 282 18.98 -5.27 21.92
N ASP A 283 20.04 -5.00 22.69
CA ASP A 283 20.18 -5.44 24.08
C ASP A 283 20.04 -4.26 25.05
N LYS A 284 19.07 -4.36 25.97
CA LYS A 284 18.83 -3.35 27.03
C LYS A 284 20.02 -3.15 27.97
N SER A 285 20.97 -4.09 28.00
CA SER A 285 22.20 -4.00 28.79
C SER A 285 23.35 -3.26 28.10
N ILE A 286 23.22 -2.98 26.79
CA ILE A 286 24.21 -2.22 26.00
C ILE A 286 23.78 -0.75 25.94
N PRO A 287 24.55 0.20 26.53
CA PRO A 287 24.18 1.62 26.53
C PRO A 287 24.02 2.22 25.14
N GLU A 288 24.83 1.79 24.17
CA GLU A 288 24.79 2.25 22.79
C GLU A 288 23.48 1.85 22.09
N ASP A 289 22.96 0.66 22.38
CA ASP A 289 21.69 0.14 21.85
C ASP A 289 20.50 0.94 22.38
N VAL A 290 20.51 1.25 23.68
CA VAL A 290 19.48 2.10 24.30
C VAL A 290 19.54 3.52 23.75
N ALA A 291 20.74 4.10 23.62
CA ALA A 291 20.92 5.43 23.05
C ALA A 291 20.45 5.50 21.60
N PHE A 292 20.70 4.45 20.80
CA PHE A 292 20.17 4.34 19.44
C PHE A 292 18.63 4.32 19.44
N ALA A 293 18.01 3.50 20.29
CA ALA A 293 16.55 3.42 20.39
C ALA A 293 15.91 4.76 20.82
N GLU A 294 16.47 5.41 21.85
CA GLU A 294 16.02 6.72 22.33
C GLU A 294 16.23 7.83 21.30
N SER A 295 17.28 7.76 20.48
CA SER A 295 17.51 8.73 19.39
C SER A 295 16.44 8.64 18.30
N ARG A 296 15.80 7.47 18.16
CA ARG A 296 14.83 7.15 17.11
C ARG A 296 13.39 7.40 17.53
N ILE A 297 13.04 7.12 18.79
CA ILE A 297 11.68 7.32 19.31
C ILE A 297 11.55 8.73 19.92
N ARG A 298 11.02 9.66 19.13
CA ARG A 298 11.00 11.09 19.46
C ARG A 298 9.56 11.62 19.54
N ARG A 299 9.23 12.21 20.68
CA ARG A 299 7.90 12.83 20.89
C ARG A 299 7.59 13.91 19.86
N GLU A 300 8.58 14.75 19.59
CA GLU A 300 8.45 15.96 18.80
C GLU A 300 8.13 15.64 17.35
N THR A 301 8.81 14.65 16.76
CA THR A 301 8.58 14.25 15.37
C THR A 301 7.29 13.44 15.22
N ILE A 302 6.93 12.56 16.18
CA ILE A 302 5.63 11.86 16.19
C ILE A 302 4.46 12.85 16.26
N ALA A 303 4.58 13.89 17.08
CA ALA A 303 3.58 14.95 17.15
C ALA A 303 3.55 15.81 15.87
N ALA A 304 4.70 16.06 15.24
CA ALA A 304 4.76 16.79 13.97
C ALA A 304 4.14 15.99 12.81
N GLU A 305 4.31 14.66 12.81
CA GLU A 305 3.69 13.77 11.82
C GLU A 305 2.16 13.91 11.83
N ASP A 306 1.51 14.08 13.00
CA ASP A 306 0.06 14.33 13.08
C ASP A 306 -0.37 15.63 12.37
N ILE A 307 0.49 16.64 12.33
CA ILE A 307 0.20 17.94 11.71
C ILE A 307 0.48 17.92 10.20
N LEU A 308 1.38 17.05 9.75
CA LEU A 308 1.76 16.93 8.34
C LEU A 308 0.76 16.11 7.50
N HIS A 309 -0.02 15.23 8.13
CA HIS A 309 -1.15 14.52 7.50
C HIS A 309 -2.38 15.40 7.36
#